data_AF-A0A3A9JEP2-F1
#
_entry.id   AF-A0A3A9JEP2-F1
#
_cell.length_a   1.000
_cell.length_b   1.000
_cell.length_c   1.000
_cell.angle_alpha   90.00
_cell.angle_beta   90.00
_cell.angle_gamma   90.00
#
_symmetry.space_group_name_H-M   'P 1'
#
loop_
_entity.id
_entity.type
_entity.pdbx_description
1 polymer ?
#
loop_
_entity_poly.entity_id
_entity_poly.type
_entity_poly.pdbx_seq_one_letter_code
_entity_poly.pdbx_strand_id
1 'polypeptide(L)'
;MVSRAPARPAPPVPSEVEGAWSFSVLGDRCNARVAHREMTLAVTAGPGQQANLSLTAPSRGLPVNRPLRIEFRGDGGNWQIPGRTSRGRVASASMPLNQTGEARIRDLLGGGTVKASGSGVSAPALSVPDAGVSGRDWYGCVARLAQGAAAKPGGDEAAPDKAS
;
A
#
# COMPACT_ATOMS: atom_id res chain seq x y z
N MET A 1 8.59 -27.97 39.86
CA MET A 1 8.07 -26.59 39.78
C MET A 1 8.68 -25.94 38.53
N VAL A 2 7.86 -25.54 37.55
CA VAL A 2 8.36 -24.98 36.28
C VAL A 2 8.38 -23.46 36.39
N SER A 3 9.56 -22.86 36.50
CA SER A 3 9.75 -21.41 36.49
C SER A 3 9.39 -20.84 35.11
N ARG A 4 8.28 -20.11 35.03
CA ARG A 4 7.96 -19.28 33.84
C ARG A 4 8.92 -18.09 33.82
N ALA A 5 9.72 -17.98 32.76
CA ALA A 5 10.50 -16.77 32.51
C ALA A 5 9.54 -15.57 32.34
N PRO A 6 9.87 -14.40 32.91
CA PRO A 6 9.04 -13.20 32.76
C PRO A 6 8.98 -12.79 31.29
N ALA A 7 7.76 -12.55 30.79
CA ALA A 7 7.54 -12.06 29.43
C ALA A 7 8.27 -10.73 29.25
N ARG A 8 9.16 -10.66 28.25
CA ARG A 8 9.89 -9.44 27.91
C ARG A 8 8.85 -8.37 27.49
N PRO A 9 8.90 -7.13 28.01
CA PRO A 9 7.99 -6.07 27.60
C PRO A 9 8.02 -5.92 26.08
N ALA A 10 6.86 -5.91 25.43
CA ALA A 10 6.77 -5.62 24.01
C ALA A 10 7.40 -4.23 23.76
N PRO A 11 8.27 -4.08 22.75
CA PRO A 11 8.87 -2.78 22.43
C PRO A 11 7.75 -1.74 22.22
N PRO A 12 7.93 -0.50 22.69
CA PRO A 12 6.93 0.55 22.53
C PRO A 12 6.65 0.76 21.04
N VAL A 13 5.38 0.60 20.66
CA VAL A 13 4.92 0.96 19.32
C VAL A 13 5.04 2.49 19.21
N PRO A 14 5.77 3.03 18.22
CA PRO A 14 5.86 4.48 18.04
C PRO A 14 4.45 5.07 17.94
N SER A 15 4.20 6.15 18.68
CA SER A 15 2.92 6.86 18.64
C SER A 15 2.68 7.39 17.22
N GLU A 16 1.52 7.08 16.63
CA GLU A 16 1.17 7.56 15.30
C GLU A 16 0.98 9.09 15.36
N VAL A 17 1.77 9.82 14.57
CA VAL A 17 1.60 11.26 14.42
C VAL A 17 0.53 11.50 13.38
N GLU A 18 -0.53 12.21 13.78
CA GLU A 18 -1.61 12.57 12.87
C GLU A 18 -1.06 13.41 11.70
N GLY A 19 -1.48 13.06 10.48
CA GLY A 19 -1.07 13.77 9.27
C GLY A 19 0.39 13.58 8.89
N ALA A 20 1.08 12.58 9.44
CA ALA A 20 2.45 12.23 9.07
C ALA A 20 2.52 10.82 8.49
N TRP A 21 3.46 10.63 7.56
CA TRP A 21 3.80 9.31 7.07
C TRP A 21 4.63 8.53 8.10
N SER A 22 4.28 7.26 8.25
CA SER A 22 5.05 6.24 8.94
C SER A 22 5.44 5.16 7.94
N PHE A 23 6.73 4.88 7.86
CA PHE A 23 7.29 3.88 6.95
C PHE A 23 7.91 2.72 7.73
N SER A 24 7.74 1.50 7.25
CA SER A 24 8.47 0.33 7.74
C SER A 24 8.80 -0.63 6.61
N VAL A 25 9.95 -1.27 6.71
CA VAL A 25 10.40 -2.34 5.82
C VAL A 25 10.68 -3.57 6.68
N LEU A 26 9.94 -4.66 6.44
CA LEU A 26 10.02 -5.91 7.20
C LEU A 26 10.24 -7.07 6.22
N GLY A 27 11.49 -7.49 6.06
CA GLY A 27 11.88 -8.45 5.02
C GLY A 27 11.53 -7.91 3.63
N ASP A 28 10.78 -8.69 2.85
CA ASP A 28 10.31 -8.32 1.49
C ASP A 28 8.97 -7.58 1.48
N ARG A 29 8.56 -6.99 2.62
CA ARG A 29 7.33 -6.19 2.72
C ARG A 29 7.66 -4.75 3.07
N CYS A 30 7.18 -3.84 2.24
CA CYS A 30 7.29 -2.41 2.46
C CYS A 30 5.89 -1.88 2.87
N ASN A 31 5.77 -1.31 4.07
CA ASN A 31 4.53 -0.73 4.58
C ASN A 31 4.67 0.77 4.78
N ALA A 32 3.75 1.54 4.23
CA ALA A 32 3.61 2.97 4.47
C ALA A 32 2.21 3.22 5.05
N ARG A 33 2.11 4.17 5.98
CA ARG A 33 0.84 4.52 6.61
C ARG A 33 0.78 6.01 6.86
N VAL A 34 -0.37 6.61 6.65
CA VAL A 34 -0.70 7.95 7.16
C VAL A 34 -2.01 7.87 7.93
N ALA A 35 -1.97 8.28 9.19
CA ALA A 35 -3.14 8.34 10.05
C ALA A 35 -3.70 9.75 10.06
N HIS A 36 -5.01 9.88 9.92
CA HIS A 36 -5.76 11.13 10.09
C HIS A 36 -6.94 10.86 11.02
N ARG A 37 -7.48 11.90 11.69
CA ARG A 37 -8.57 11.78 12.67
C ARG A 37 -9.72 10.85 12.26
N GLU A 38 -10.13 10.91 10.99
CA GLU A 38 -11.28 10.17 10.48
C GLU A 38 -10.93 8.90 9.71
N MET A 39 -9.68 8.78 9.25
CA MET A 39 -9.30 7.72 8.32
C MET A 39 -7.79 7.47 8.35
N THR A 40 -7.41 6.21 8.21
CA THR A 40 -6.04 5.79 7.97
C THR A 40 -5.90 5.31 6.54
N LEU A 41 -4.88 5.77 5.82
CA LEU A 41 -4.39 5.12 4.60
C LEU A 41 -3.19 4.24 4.94
N ALA A 42 -3.23 2.99 4.51
CA ALA A 42 -2.11 2.07 4.54
C ALA A 42 -1.80 1.58 3.12
N VAL A 43 -0.52 1.52 2.79
CA VAL A 43 0.02 0.99 1.53
C VAL A 43 0.99 -0.12 1.87
N THR A 44 0.70 -1.34 1.41
CA THR A 44 1.57 -2.50 1.59
C THR A 44 1.99 -3.06 0.24
N ALA A 45 3.28 -2.98 -0.04
CA ALA A 45 3.94 -3.68 -1.15
C ALA A 45 4.58 -4.97 -0.62
N GLY A 46 4.45 -6.06 -1.36
CA GLY A 46 5.02 -7.35 -0.97
C GLY A 46 5.54 -8.16 -2.16
N PRO A 47 6.11 -9.36 -1.92
CA PRO A 47 6.81 -10.16 -2.92
C PRO A 47 5.90 -10.68 -4.05
N GLY A 48 4.58 -10.65 -3.86
CA GLY A 48 3.60 -10.98 -4.91
C GLY A 48 3.49 -9.93 -6.02
N GLN A 49 4.37 -8.91 -6.06
CA GLN A 49 4.37 -7.84 -7.07
C GLN A 49 3.03 -7.10 -7.14
N GLN A 50 2.42 -6.91 -5.97
CA GLN A 50 1.17 -6.19 -5.80
C GLN A 50 1.37 -5.18 -4.67
N ALA A 51 0.82 -3.99 -4.88
CA ALA A 51 0.63 -3.00 -3.83
C ALA A 51 -0.84 -2.99 -3.44
N ASN A 52 -1.09 -3.14 -2.15
CA ASN A 52 -2.43 -3.07 -1.57
C ASN A 52 -2.59 -1.72 -0.88
N LEU A 53 -3.67 -1.01 -1.23
CA LEU A 53 -4.11 0.20 -0.56
C LEU A 53 -5.30 -0.16 0.32
N SER A 54 -5.27 0.31 1.57
CA SER A 54 -6.34 0.14 2.53
C SER A 54 -6.67 1.48 3.18
N LEU A 55 -7.93 1.88 3.06
CA LEU A 55 -8.52 3.02 3.76
C LEU A 55 -9.39 2.49 4.89
N THR A 56 -9.02 2.78 6.13
CA THR A 56 -9.75 2.34 7.32
C THR A 56 -10.42 3.54 7.98
N ALA A 57 -11.75 3.53 8.04
CA ALA A 57 -12.55 4.54 8.74
C ALA A 57 -13.08 3.98 10.07
N PRO A 58 -12.43 4.24 11.22
CA PRO A 58 -12.87 3.67 12.49
C PRO A 58 -14.25 4.17 12.90
N SER A 59 -14.60 5.42 12.58
CA SER A 59 -15.84 6.05 13.07
C SER A 59 -17.04 5.94 12.12
N ARG A 60 -16.87 5.37 10.91
CA ARG A 60 -17.95 5.23 9.92
C ARG A 60 -18.13 3.79 9.46
N GLY A 61 -19.38 3.35 9.40
CA GLY A 61 -19.75 2.11 8.74
C GLY A 61 -19.68 2.27 7.23
N LEU A 62 -18.95 1.38 6.56
CA LEU A 62 -18.99 1.20 5.11
C LEU A 62 -19.84 -0.04 4.80
N PRO A 63 -20.68 -0.02 3.75
CA PRO A 63 -21.43 -1.21 3.36
C PRO A 63 -20.46 -2.33 3.02
N VAL A 64 -20.76 -3.58 3.37
CA VAL A 64 -19.81 -4.71 3.21
C VAL A 64 -19.83 -5.25 1.78
N ASN A 65 -18.66 -5.64 1.25
CA ASN A 65 -18.52 -6.31 -0.05
C ASN A 65 -19.11 -5.52 -1.23
N ARG A 66 -19.13 -4.19 -1.15
CA ARG A 66 -19.56 -3.32 -2.24
C ARG A 66 -18.37 -2.92 -3.11
N PRO A 67 -18.54 -2.89 -4.44
CA PRO A 67 -17.54 -2.32 -5.32
C PRO A 67 -17.39 -0.82 -5.05
N LEU A 68 -16.15 -0.34 -5.14
CA LEU A 68 -15.81 1.07 -5.01
C LEU A 68 -14.65 1.43 -5.95
N ARG A 69 -14.32 2.71 -6.02
CA ARG A 69 -13.07 3.22 -6.58
C ARG A 69 -12.33 3.98 -5.49
N ILE A 70 -11.03 3.75 -5.40
CA ILE A 70 -10.12 4.64 -4.67
C ILE A 70 -9.57 5.62 -5.71
N GLU A 71 -9.86 6.89 -5.50
CA GLU A 71 -9.42 8.01 -6.31
C GLU A 71 -8.29 8.73 -5.59
N PHE A 72 -7.25 9.10 -6.32
CA PHE A 72 -6.19 10.00 -5.87
C PHE A 72 -6.11 11.22 -6.78
N ARG A 73 -5.88 12.38 -6.17
CA ARG A 73 -5.60 13.64 -6.86
C ARG A 73 -4.45 14.35 -6.17
N GLY A 74 -3.39 14.65 -6.90
CA GLY A 74 -2.25 15.43 -6.42
C GLY A 74 -1.52 16.09 -7.59
N ASP A 75 -0.51 16.90 -7.27
CA ASP A 75 0.25 17.64 -8.27
C ASP A 75 1.07 16.73 -9.19
N GLY A 76 1.51 15.56 -8.66
CA GLY A 76 2.20 14.53 -9.45
C GLY A 76 1.30 13.78 -10.43
N GLY A 77 -0.01 13.74 -10.18
CA GLY A 77 -0.93 12.99 -11.04
C GLY A 77 -2.30 12.74 -10.44
N ASN A 78 -3.21 12.26 -11.29
CA ASN A 78 -4.56 11.87 -10.90
C ASN A 78 -4.83 10.45 -11.40
N TRP A 79 -5.35 9.59 -10.52
CA TRP A 79 -5.64 8.21 -10.90
C TRP A 79 -6.79 7.64 -10.06
N GLN A 80 -7.33 6.52 -10.56
CA GLN A 80 -8.36 5.76 -9.87
C GLN A 80 -8.06 4.26 -10.00
N ILE A 81 -8.33 3.52 -8.93
CA ILE A 81 -8.21 2.06 -8.90
C ILE A 81 -9.51 1.43 -8.42
N PRO A 82 -10.01 0.38 -9.09
CA PRO A 82 -11.15 -0.36 -8.61
C PRO A 82 -10.78 -1.06 -7.30
N GLY A 83 -11.74 -1.11 -6.39
CA GLY A 83 -11.59 -1.73 -5.09
C GLY A 83 -12.92 -2.27 -4.58
N ARG A 84 -12.90 -2.66 -3.32
CA ARG A 84 -14.09 -3.13 -2.61
C ARG A 84 -14.03 -2.75 -1.16
N THR A 85 -15.19 -2.60 -0.55
CA THR A 85 -15.28 -2.55 0.90
C THR A 85 -15.14 -3.95 1.51
N SER A 86 -14.56 -4.04 2.69
CA SER A 86 -14.47 -5.25 3.49
C SER A 86 -14.67 -4.91 4.98
N ARG A 87 -15.11 -5.89 5.76
CA ARG A 87 -15.20 -5.84 7.24
C ARG A 87 -15.95 -4.60 7.80
N GLY A 88 -16.86 -4.03 7.02
CA GLY A 88 -17.75 -2.94 7.41
C GLY A 88 -17.09 -1.58 7.67
N ARG A 89 -15.76 -1.44 7.51
CA ARG A 89 -15.00 -0.21 7.82
C ARG A 89 -13.76 0.00 6.95
N VAL A 90 -13.45 -0.96 6.08
CA VAL A 90 -12.24 -0.95 5.27
C VAL A 90 -12.62 -0.85 3.80
N ALA A 91 -11.98 0.05 3.08
CA ALA A 91 -11.99 0.09 1.62
C ALA A 91 -10.61 -0.33 1.14
N SER A 92 -10.55 -1.38 0.32
CA SER A 92 -9.30 -1.95 -0.16
C SER A 92 -9.25 -2.00 -1.67
N ALA A 93 -8.10 -1.67 -2.23
CA ALA A 93 -7.79 -1.84 -3.65
C ALA A 93 -6.38 -2.41 -3.81
N SER A 94 -6.15 -3.09 -4.92
CA SER A 94 -4.85 -3.66 -5.24
C SER A 94 -4.45 -3.21 -6.63
N MET A 95 -3.16 -2.99 -6.83
CA MET A 95 -2.59 -2.67 -8.14
C MET A 95 -1.28 -3.43 -8.35
N PRO A 96 -0.98 -3.84 -9.60
CA PRO A 96 0.28 -4.47 -9.91
C PRO A 96 1.44 -3.50 -9.69
N LEU A 97 2.56 -4.01 -9.16
CA LEU A 97 3.83 -3.29 -9.03
C LEU A 97 4.63 -3.39 -10.33
N ASN A 98 4.12 -2.75 -11.37
CA ASN A 98 4.83 -2.48 -12.63
C ASN A 98 5.16 -0.99 -12.72
N GLN A 99 5.69 -0.52 -13.86
CA GLN A 99 6.04 0.89 -14.06
C GLN A 99 4.87 1.85 -13.76
N THR A 100 3.65 1.48 -14.16
CA THR A 100 2.44 2.28 -13.88
C THR A 100 2.08 2.27 -12.40
N GLY A 101 2.17 1.12 -11.73
CA GLY A 101 1.93 1.02 -10.29
C GLY A 101 2.95 1.80 -9.47
N GLU A 102 4.22 1.76 -9.88
CA GLU A 102 5.31 2.52 -9.27
C GLU A 102 5.10 4.03 -9.43
N ALA A 103 4.72 4.50 -10.63
CA ALA A 103 4.39 5.90 -10.88
C ALA A 103 3.24 6.37 -9.96
N ARG A 104 2.18 5.59 -9.80
CA ARG A 104 1.07 5.92 -8.89
C ARG A 104 1.48 6.00 -7.43
N ILE A 105 2.40 5.14 -6.99
CA ILE A 105 2.98 5.22 -5.64
C ILE A 105 3.81 6.49 -5.48
N ARG A 106 4.59 6.86 -6.49
CA ARG A 106 5.35 8.11 -6.49
C ARG A 106 4.45 9.32 -6.40
N ASP A 107 3.37 9.36 -7.18
CA ASP A 107 2.36 10.43 -7.13
C ASP A 107 1.76 10.53 -5.72
N LEU A 108 1.41 9.40 -5.11
CA LEU A 108 0.85 9.34 -3.76
C LEU A 108 1.82 9.87 -2.69
N LEU A 109 3.11 9.53 -2.81
CA LEU A 109 4.14 10.01 -1.89
C LEU A 109 4.42 11.51 -2.06
N GLY A 110 4.17 12.08 -3.24
CA GLY A 110 4.26 13.53 -3.48
C GLY A 110 3.14 14.34 -2.81
N GLY A 111 2.18 13.67 -2.17
CA GLY A 111 1.07 14.31 -1.46
C GLY A 111 -0.11 14.63 -2.38
N GLY A 112 -1.26 14.88 -1.75
CA GLY A 112 -2.51 15.12 -2.45
C GLY A 112 -3.72 14.72 -1.61
N THR A 113 -4.74 14.18 -2.27
CA THR A 113 -6.01 13.80 -1.66
C THR A 113 -6.45 12.43 -2.15
N VAL A 114 -6.81 11.55 -1.21
CA VAL A 114 -7.37 10.22 -1.48
C VAL A 114 -8.84 10.19 -1.08
N LYS A 115 -9.70 9.58 -1.91
CA LYS A 115 -11.12 9.40 -1.61
C LYS A 115 -11.57 8.00 -2.04
N ALA A 116 -12.49 7.40 -1.29
CA ALA A 116 -13.21 6.22 -1.74
C ALA A 116 -14.64 6.59 -2.16
N SER A 117 -15.04 6.20 -3.38
CA SER A 117 -16.37 6.45 -3.93
C SER A 117 -17.02 5.16 -4.43
N GLY A 118 -18.33 5.01 -4.27
CA GLY A 118 -19.07 3.85 -4.75
C GLY A 118 -20.53 3.91 -4.36
N SER A 119 -21.34 2.97 -4.86
CA SER A 119 -22.76 2.90 -4.49
C SER A 119 -22.90 2.63 -2.99
N GLY A 120 -23.48 3.59 -2.26
CA GLY A 120 -23.59 3.56 -0.80
C GLY A 120 -22.28 3.76 -0.05
N VAL A 121 -21.18 4.11 -0.73
CA VAL A 121 -19.86 4.37 -0.14
C VAL A 121 -19.56 5.86 -0.30
N SER A 122 -19.67 6.60 0.80
CA SER A 122 -19.22 7.99 0.89
C SER A 122 -18.20 8.09 2.03
N ALA A 123 -16.93 8.04 1.66
CA ALA A 123 -15.84 8.33 2.58
C ALA A 123 -15.42 9.80 2.44
N PRO A 124 -15.07 10.48 3.55
CA PRO A 124 -14.43 11.77 3.48
C PRO A 124 -13.12 11.66 2.68
N ALA A 125 -12.76 12.75 2.03
CA ALA A 125 -11.46 12.87 1.39
C ALA A 125 -10.37 12.94 2.49
N LEU A 126 -9.30 12.16 2.31
CA LEU A 126 -8.13 12.14 3.15
C LEU A 126 -7.04 12.98 2.49
N SER A 127 -6.59 14.05 3.15
CA SER A 127 -5.38 14.76 2.75
C SER A 127 -4.16 13.91 3.09
N VAL A 128 -3.31 13.69 2.10
CA VAL A 128 -2.06 12.94 2.21
C VAL A 128 -0.92 13.94 2.09
N PRO A 129 -0.02 14.05 3.09
CA PRO A 129 1.12 14.97 3.02
C PRO A 129 2.17 14.45 2.04
N ASP A 130 3.08 15.33 1.62
CA ASP A 130 4.31 14.92 0.97
C ASP A 130 5.16 14.07 1.95
N ALA A 131 5.65 12.93 1.49
CA ALA A 131 6.50 12.02 2.26
C ALA A 131 7.92 12.56 2.50
N GLY A 132 8.35 13.53 1.71
CA GLY A 132 9.68 14.10 1.70
C GLY A 132 10.77 13.02 1.60
N VAL A 133 11.87 13.26 2.28
CA VAL A 133 13.01 12.31 2.32
C VAL A 133 12.72 11.06 3.16
N SER A 134 11.74 11.11 4.07
CA SER A 134 11.40 10.01 4.98
C SER A 134 10.87 8.77 4.26
N GLY A 135 10.27 8.94 3.08
CA GLY A 135 9.78 7.85 2.25
C GLY A 135 10.83 7.17 1.36
N ARG A 136 12.07 7.66 1.33
CA ARG A 136 13.08 7.22 0.35
C ARG A 136 13.43 5.74 0.45
N ASP A 137 13.74 5.25 1.64
CA ASP A 137 14.14 3.85 1.85
C ASP A 137 12.98 2.89 1.58
N TRP A 138 11.76 3.31 1.96
CA TRP A 138 10.55 2.58 1.65
C TRP A 138 10.30 2.50 0.14
N TYR A 139 10.45 3.61 -0.58
CA TYR A 139 10.31 3.62 -2.03
C TYR A 139 11.38 2.77 -2.72
N GLY A 140 12.62 2.77 -2.20
CA GLY A 140 13.68 1.86 -2.65
C GLY A 140 13.32 0.38 -2.45
N CYS A 141 12.64 0.03 -1.36
CA CYS A 141 12.08 -1.32 -1.16
C CYS A 141 11.03 -1.66 -2.23
N VAL A 142 10.10 -0.75 -2.51
CA VAL A 142 9.06 -0.94 -3.56
C VAL A 142 9.70 -1.12 -4.95
N ALA A 143 10.67 -0.28 -5.30
CA ALA A 143 11.36 -0.35 -6.59
C ALA A 143 12.07 -1.69 -6.79
N ARG A 144 12.72 -2.23 -5.75
CA ARG A 144 13.33 -3.58 -5.80
C ARG A 144 12.29 -4.67 -6.06
N LEU A 145 11.13 -4.60 -5.40
CA LEU A 145 10.03 -5.55 -5.63
C LEU A 145 9.48 -5.47 -7.06
N ALA A 146 9.36 -4.26 -7.61
CA ALA A 146 8.92 -4.05 -9.00
C ALA A 146 9.96 -4.59 -10.01
N GLN A 147 11.26 -4.41 -9.75
CA GLN A 147 12.33 -4.90 -10.63
C GLN A 147 12.48 -6.43 -10.58
N GLY A 148 12.25 -7.06 -9.43
CA GLY A 148 12.21 -8.51 -9.31
C GLY A 148 11.13 -9.18 -10.20
N ALA A 149 10.15 -8.41 -10.68
CA ALA A 149 9.18 -8.86 -11.67
C ALA A 149 9.75 -8.96 -13.09
N ALA A 150 10.63 -8.04 -13.46
CA ALA A 150 11.23 -8.01 -14.79
C ALA A 150 12.29 -9.12 -14.98
N ALA A 151 12.85 -9.65 -13.89
CA ALA A 151 13.94 -10.62 -13.90
C ALA A 151 13.50 -12.10 -14.02
N LYS A 152 12.22 -12.40 -14.24
CA LYS A 152 11.78 -13.73 -14.70
C LYS A 152 11.55 -13.71 -16.22
N PRO A 153 12.60 -13.81 -17.06
CA PRO A 153 12.41 -14.31 -18.40
C PRO A 153 11.98 -15.78 -18.31
N GLY A 154 10.99 -16.17 -19.10
CA GLY A 154 10.62 -17.57 -19.24
C GLY A 154 11.83 -18.38 -19.66
N GLY A 155 12.26 -19.29 -18.78
CA GLY A 155 13.12 -20.38 -19.19
C GLY A 155 12.25 -21.42 -19.89
N ASP A 156 12.35 -21.48 -21.22
CA ASP A 156 12.32 -22.73 -21.96
C ASP A 156 13.12 -22.54 -23.25
N GLU A 157 14.41 -22.85 -23.11
CA GLU A 157 15.22 -23.65 -24.05
C GLU A 157 15.12 -23.35 -25.56
N ALA A 158 16.02 -22.48 -26.04
CA ALA A 158 16.52 -22.57 -27.40
C ALA A 158 17.57 -23.69 -27.48
N ALA A 159 17.24 -24.83 -28.07
CA ALA A 159 18.22 -25.82 -28.50
C ALA A 159 18.62 -25.54 -29.97
N PRO A 160 19.91 -25.34 -30.27
CA PRO A 160 20.40 -25.32 -31.64
C PRO A 160 20.62 -26.75 -32.18
N ASP A 161 20.18 -26.94 -33.41
CA ASP A 161 20.81 -27.70 -34.50
C ASP A 161 21.72 -28.90 -34.15
N LYS A 162 21.24 -30.11 -34.46
CA LYS A 162 22.13 -31.18 -34.93
C LYS A 162 21.66 -31.70 -36.29
N ALA A 163 22.43 -31.32 -37.31
CA ALA A 163 22.53 -32.00 -38.59
C ALA A 163 22.66 -33.53 -38.45
N SER A 164 21.92 -34.26 -39.29
CA SER A 164 22.32 -35.53 -39.92
C SER A 164 21.42 -35.80 -41.12
#